data_AF-A0A016RSH5-F1
#
_entry.id   AF-A0A016RSH5-F1
#
_cell.length_a   1.000
_cell.length_b   1.000
_cell.length_c   1.000
_cell.angle_alpha   90.00
_cell.angle_beta   90.00
_cell.angle_gamma   90.00
#
_symmetry.space_group_name_H-M   'P 1'
#
loop_
_entity.id
_entity.type
_entity.pdbx_description
1 polymer ?
#
loop_
_entity_poly.entity_id
_entity_poly.type
_entity_poly.pdbx_seq_one_letter_code
_entity_poly.pdbx_strand_id
1 'polypeptide(L)'
;MVWGAFSSGCKLDLAIVSCEIDSEEYQATLRHHQLPFLNGRRRSSYVFQQDNAAVHVSHSTMTWLRSNNIQVLHWPACSPDLNPIGNLWEIQVRKVYANNWQFNNVEDLKRAILQAWEDINPSTLVNLAASMPRCLLQVAMNHGGAIDY
;
A
#
# COMPACT_ATOMS: atom_id res chain seq x y z
N MET A 1 9.56 -5.70 -8.68
CA MET A 1 8.78 -5.42 -7.44
C MET A 1 7.44 -4.80 -7.84
N VAL A 2 6.46 -4.72 -6.94
CA VAL A 2 5.19 -4.00 -7.21
C VAL A 2 4.95 -2.92 -6.17
N TRP A 3 4.25 -1.86 -6.56
CA TRP A 3 3.77 -0.81 -5.67
C TRP A 3 2.26 -0.65 -5.88
N GLY A 4 1.52 -0.48 -4.79
CA GLY A 4 0.10 -0.17 -4.85
C GLY A 4 -0.36 0.52 -3.57
N ALA A 5 -1.57 1.06 -3.63
CA ALA A 5 -2.24 1.66 -2.48
C ALA A 5 -3.74 1.45 -2.57
N PHE A 6 -4.41 1.52 -1.43
CA PHE A 6 -5.85 1.42 -1.36
C PHE A 6 -6.42 2.30 -0.25
N SER A 7 -7.72 2.57 -0.33
CA SER A 7 -8.53 3.18 0.71
C SER A 7 -9.82 2.34 0.90
N SER A 8 -10.67 2.71 1.85
CA SER A 8 -11.96 2.02 2.01
C SER A 8 -12.75 2.04 0.70
N GLY A 9 -12.98 0.85 0.13
CA GLY A 9 -13.74 0.65 -1.10
C GLY A 9 -13.06 1.05 -2.42
N CYS A 10 -11.80 1.48 -2.42
CA CYS A 10 -11.07 1.87 -3.64
C CYS A 10 -9.62 1.39 -3.59
N LYS A 11 -9.06 0.97 -4.73
CA LYS A 11 -7.64 0.68 -4.90
C LYS A 11 -7.09 1.48 -6.07
N LEU A 12 -5.81 1.82 -6.02
CA LEU A 12 -5.10 2.41 -7.15
C LEU A 12 -4.64 1.29 -8.09
N ASP A 13 -4.30 1.65 -9.32
CA ASP A 13 -3.67 0.71 -10.25
C ASP A 13 -2.34 0.22 -9.67
N LEU A 14 -2.05 -1.08 -9.84
CA LEU A 14 -0.81 -1.67 -9.36
C LEU A 14 0.33 -1.33 -10.32
N ALA A 15 1.40 -0.76 -9.79
CA ALA A 15 2.59 -0.41 -10.55
C ALA A 15 3.64 -1.53 -10.47
N ILE A 16 4.23 -1.90 -11.61
CA ILE A 16 5.44 -2.71 -11.64
C ILE A 16 6.65 -1.76 -11.53
N VAL A 17 7.48 -1.96 -10.52
CA VAL A 17 8.62 -1.08 -10.21
C VAL A 17 9.94 -1.85 -10.18
N SER A 18 11.04 -1.11 -10.33
CA SER A 18 12.42 -1.58 -10.15
C SER A 18 12.60 -2.24 -8.78
N CYS A 19 13.58 -3.13 -8.63
CA CYS A 19 13.87 -3.76 -7.33
C CYS A 19 14.62 -2.82 -6.38
N GLU A 20 15.37 -1.87 -6.93
CA GLU A 20 16.11 -0.86 -6.20
C GLU A 20 15.49 0.50 -6.54
N ILE A 21 14.48 0.89 -5.77
CA ILE A 21 13.82 2.18 -5.95
C ILE A 21 14.55 3.24 -5.13
N ASP A 22 14.94 4.34 -5.77
CA ASP A 22 15.46 5.51 -5.06
C ASP A 22 14.33 6.51 -4.74
N SER A 23 14.67 7.66 -4.16
CA SER A 23 13.68 8.69 -3.85
C SER A 23 13.04 9.33 -5.08
N GLU A 24 13.77 9.47 -6.19
CA GLU A 24 13.23 10.09 -7.41
C GLU A 24 12.28 9.15 -8.14
N GLU A 25 12.64 7.87 -8.25
CA GLU A 25 11.76 6.82 -8.78
C GLU A 25 10.53 6.61 -7.90
N TYR A 26 10.66 6.69 -6.58
CA TYR A 26 9.51 6.66 -5.68
C TYR A 26 8.58 7.84 -5.92
N GLN A 27 9.12 9.07 -6.01
CA GLN A 27 8.32 10.26 -6.33
C GLN A 27 7.66 10.15 -7.71
N ALA A 28 8.34 9.57 -8.71
CA ALA A 28 7.76 9.32 -10.01
C ALA A 28 6.59 8.33 -9.91
N THR A 29 6.73 7.26 -9.14
CA THR A 29 5.66 6.29 -8.87
C THR A 29 4.43 6.98 -8.26
N LEU A 30 4.63 7.81 -7.22
CA LEU A 30 3.54 8.57 -6.62
C LEU A 30 2.92 9.58 -7.61
N ARG A 31 3.75 10.24 -8.43
CA ARG A 31 3.28 11.17 -9.45
C ARG A 31 2.36 10.49 -10.47
N HIS A 32 2.71 9.28 -10.91
CA HIS A 32 1.99 8.58 -11.96
C HIS A 32 0.75 7.85 -11.45
N HIS A 33 0.78 7.31 -10.24
CA HIS A 33 -0.30 6.46 -9.74
C HIS A 33 -1.17 7.14 -8.67
N GLN A 34 -0.57 7.93 -7.77
CA GLN A 34 -1.28 8.53 -6.65
C GLN A 34 -1.91 9.89 -7.00
N LEU A 35 -1.17 10.78 -7.68
CA LEU A 35 -1.70 12.11 -7.99
C LEU A 35 -2.96 12.07 -8.85
N PRO A 36 -3.07 11.23 -9.91
CA PRO A 36 -4.30 11.14 -10.69
C PRO A 36 -5.50 10.73 -9.85
N PHE A 37 -5.33 9.80 -8.89
CA PHE A 37 -6.38 9.42 -7.97
C PHE A 37 -6.84 10.58 -7.08
N LEU A 38 -5.90 11.43 -6.64
CA LEU A 38 -6.19 12.59 -5.80
C LEU A 38 -6.74 13.80 -6.59
N ASN A 39 -6.57 13.84 -7.91
CA ASN A 39 -7.06 14.92 -8.76
C ASN A 39 -8.60 14.88 -8.84
N GLY A 40 -9.24 16.05 -8.71
CA GLY A 40 -10.71 16.15 -8.67
C GLY A 40 -11.34 15.69 -7.36
N ARG A 41 -10.56 15.19 -6.40
CA ARG A 41 -11.02 14.85 -5.03
C ARG A 41 -10.63 15.95 -4.04
N ARG A 42 -11.33 16.01 -2.92
CA ARG A 42 -10.91 16.83 -1.78
C ARG A 42 -9.70 16.16 -1.13
N ARG A 43 -8.49 16.63 -1.47
CA ARG A 43 -7.23 16.09 -0.93
C ARG A 43 -7.18 16.11 0.61
N SER A 44 -7.80 17.11 1.24
CA SER A 44 -7.95 17.20 2.70
C SER A 44 -8.77 16.06 3.33
N SER A 45 -9.48 15.28 2.54
CA SER A 45 -10.21 14.09 3.00
C SER A 45 -9.34 12.83 3.08
N TYR A 46 -8.08 12.89 2.65
CA TYR A 46 -7.18 11.74 2.61
C TYR A 46 -5.89 12.04 3.38
N VAL A 47 -5.44 11.04 4.13
CA VAL A 47 -4.11 11.02 4.75
C VAL A 47 -3.37 9.83 4.15
N PHE A 48 -2.20 10.09 3.57
CA PHE A 48 -1.38 9.07 2.97
C PHE A 48 -0.58 8.31 4.02
N GLN A 49 -0.72 6.99 4.02
CA GLN A 49 0.02 6.09 4.88
C GLN A 49 1.16 5.46 4.07
N GLN A 50 2.38 5.54 4.59
CA GLN A 50 3.57 4.83 4.10
C GLN A 50 4.42 4.40 5.30
N ASP A 51 5.28 3.41 5.13
CA ASP A 51 6.25 3.03 6.16
C ASP A 51 7.44 4.01 6.22
N ASN A 52 8.38 3.73 7.12
CA ASN A 52 9.56 4.56 7.34
C ASN A 52 10.80 4.10 6.54
N ALA A 53 10.63 3.42 5.40
CA ALA A 53 11.76 3.08 4.54
C ALA A 53 12.53 4.36 4.17
N ALA A 54 13.87 4.27 4.08
CA ALA A 54 14.75 5.43 3.93
C ALA A 54 14.36 6.33 2.73
N VAL A 55 13.90 5.73 1.63
CA VAL A 55 13.45 6.45 0.44
C VAL A 55 12.10 7.15 0.61
N HIS A 56 11.23 6.63 1.48
CA HIS A 56 9.91 7.22 1.77
C HIS A 56 10.03 8.44 2.69
N VAL A 57 10.97 8.41 3.65
CA VAL A 57 11.19 9.48 4.64
C VAL A 57 12.37 10.38 4.31
N SER A 58 12.99 10.21 3.13
CA SER A 58 14.09 11.06 2.69
C SER A 58 13.65 12.53 2.62
N HIS A 59 14.60 13.45 2.79
CA HIS A 59 14.32 14.89 2.67
C HIS A 59 13.70 15.24 1.31
N SER A 60 14.17 14.59 0.24
CA SER A 60 13.67 14.77 -1.13
C SER A 60 12.19 14.35 -1.22
N THR A 61 11.87 13.12 -0.79
CA THR A 61 10.49 12.59 -0.85
C THR A 61 9.53 13.36 0.04
N MET A 62 9.91 13.67 1.27
CA MET A 62 9.04 14.42 2.19
C MET A 62 8.80 15.85 1.70
N THR A 63 9.79 16.48 1.06
CA THR A 63 9.62 17.80 0.43
C THR A 63 8.67 17.72 -0.77
N TRP A 64 8.80 16.68 -1.60
CA TRP A 64 7.89 16.45 -2.73
C TRP A 64 6.44 16.20 -2.28
N LEU A 65 6.22 15.39 -1.24
CA LEU A 65 4.88 15.14 -0.69
C LEU A 65 4.24 16.43 -0.19
N ARG A 66 5.03 17.27 0.52
CA ARG A 66 4.57 18.57 1.00
C ARG A 66 4.23 19.53 -0.14
N SER A 67 5.07 19.62 -1.18
CA SER A 67 4.82 20.51 -2.32
C SER A 67 3.60 20.12 -3.13
N ASN A 68 3.20 18.85 -3.08
CA ASN A 68 1.98 18.33 -3.70
C ASN A 68 0.75 18.33 -2.76
N ASN A 69 0.84 18.96 -1.59
CA ASN A 69 -0.22 19.02 -0.58
C ASN A 69 -0.74 17.62 -0.17
N ILE A 70 0.16 16.64 -0.06
CA ILE A 70 -0.15 15.30 0.44
C ILE A 70 0.16 15.27 1.94
N GLN A 71 -0.87 15.08 2.76
CA GLN A 71 -0.69 14.86 4.19
C GLN A 71 -0.23 13.42 4.42
N VAL A 72 0.85 13.24 5.18
CA VAL A 72 1.41 11.92 5.50
C VAL A 72 1.05 11.57 6.95
N LEU A 73 0.61 10.33 7.17
CA LEU A 73 0.37 9.79 8.51
C LEU A 73 1.71 9.55 9.21
N HIS A 74 1.83 9.99 10.46
CA HIS A 74 2.99 9.61 11.28
C HIS A 74 2.95 8.10 11.54
N TRP A 75 4.02 7.40 11.17
CA TRP A 75 4.08 5.95 11.24
C TRP A 75 5.05 5.45 12.33
N PRO A 76 4.62 4.58 13.26
CA PRO A 76 5.54 3.96 14.20
C PRO A 76 6.49 2.97 13.50
N ALA A 77 7.75 2.95 13.92
CA ALA A 77 8.72 1.99 13.40
C ALA A 77 8.31 0.55 13.75
N CYS A 78 8.71 -0.41 12.91
CA CYS A 78 8.49 -1.86 13.15
C CYS A 78 7.01 -2.24 13.41
N SER A 79 6.07 -1.56 12.77
CA SER A 79 4.63 -1.80 12.98
C SER A 79 3.93 -2.31 11.70
N PRO A 80 4.34 -3.47 11.14
CA PRO A 80 3.66 -4.04 9.98
C PRO A 80 2.19 -4.38 10.28
N ASP A 81 1.89 -4.78 11.51
CA ASP A 81 0.55 -5.17 12.00
C ASP A 81 -0.46 -4.00 11.99
N LEU A 82 0.02 -2.77 11.80
CA LEU A 82 -0.84 -1.61 11.65
C LEU A 82 -1.09 -1.24 10.19
N ASN A 83 -0.51 -1.96 9.22
CA ASN A 83 -0.63 -1.68 7.80
C ASN A 83 -1.53 -2.71 7.07
N PRO A 84 -2.80 -2.36 6.79
CA PRO A 84 -3.74 -3.24 6.08
C PRO A 84 -3.29 -3.73 4.72
N ILE A 85 -2.35 -3.03 4.07
CA ILE A 85 -1.88 -3.44 2.75
C ILE A 85 -1.08 -4.74 2.80
N GLY A 86 -0.47 -5.07 3.96
CA GLY A 86 0.18 -6.36 4.16
C GLY A 86 -0.79 -7.52 3.96
N ASN A 87 -1.96 -7.44 4.59
CA ASN A 87 -3.01 -8.45 4.45
C ASN A 87 -3.60 -8.48 3.04
N LEU A 88 -3.65 -7.32 2.35
CA LEU A 88 -4.05 -7.27 0.95
C LEU A 88 -3.05 -7.97 0.03
N TRP A 89 -1.75 -7.82 0.28
CA TRP A 89 -0.70 -8.55 -0.43
C TRP A 89 -0.79 -10.05 -0.21
N GLU A 90 -1.08 -10.49 1.03
CA GLU A 90 -1.28 -11.91 1.30
C GLU A 90 -2.46 -12.49 0.53
N ILE A 91 -3.60 -11.78 0.50
CA ILE A 91 -4.77 -12.16 -0.31
C ILE A 91 -4.40 -12.27 -1.79
N GLN A 92 -3.61 -11.32 -2.31
CA GLN A 92 -3.16 -11.34 -3.70
C GLN A 92 -2.26 -12.55 -3.98
N VAL A 93 -1.27 -12.83 -3.13
CA VAL A 93 -0.38 -13.98 -3.27
C VAL A 93 -1.17 -15.30 -3.28
N ARG A 94 -2.14 -15.45 -2.36
CA ARG A 94 -3.01 -16.64 -2.31
C ARG A 94 -3.83 -16.82 -3.59
N LYS A 95 -4.28 -15.72 -4.21
CA LYS A 95 -4.98 -15.77 -5.51
C LYS A 95 -4.05 -16.14 -6.67
N VAL A 96 -2.86 -15.51 -6.74
CA VAL A 96 -1.88 -15.74 -7.81
C VAL A 96 -1.42 -17.20 -7.86
N TYR A 97 -1.20 -17.81 -6.69
CA TYR A 97 -0.71 -19.18 -6.56
C TYR A 97 -1.82 -20.19 -6.21
N ALA A 98 -3.09 -19.83 -6.42
CA ALA A 98 -4.21 -20.72 -6.17
C ALA A 98 -4.05 -22.04 -6.97
N ASN A 99 -4.53 -23.15 -6.40
CA ASN A 99 -4.43 -24.49 -7.00
C ASN A 99 -2.98 -24.94 -7.29
N ASN A 100 -2.00 -24.44 -6.52
CA ASN A 100 -0.58 -24.71 -6.70
C ASN A 100 -0.03 -24.30 -8.08
N TRP A 101 -0.65 -23.30 -8.72
CA TRP A 101 -0.19 -22.79 -10.01
C TRP A 101 1.25 -22.29 -9.93
N GLN A 102 2.05 -22.52 -10.96
CA GLN A 102 3.44 -22.08 -11.06
C GLN A 102 3.67 -21.33 -12.37
N PHE A 103 4.66 -20.44 -12.37
CA PHE A 103 4.99 -19.60 -13.52
C PHE A 103 6.41 -19.90 -14.00
N ASN A 104 6.57 -20.11 -15.31
CA ASN A 104 7.86 -20.41 -15.93
C ASN A 104 8.58 -19.16 -16.45
N ASN A 105 7.93 -18.00 -16.44
CA ASN A 105 8.52 -16.74 -16.83
C ASN A 105 7.90 -15.56 -16.07
N VAL A 106 8.64 -14.46 -16.07
CA VAL A 106 8.29 -13.24 -15.33
C VAL A 106 7.08 -12.53 -15.92
N GLU A 107 6.87 -12.57 -17.22
CA GLU A 107 5.75 -11.87 -17.87
C GLU A 107 4.40 -12.51 -17.54
N ASP A 108 4.34 -13.84 -17.50
CA ASP A 108 3.15 -14.56 -17.07
C ASP A 108 2.83 -14.29 -15.59
N LEU A 109 3.86 -14.27 -14.74
CA LEU A 109 3.70 -13.92 -13.34
C LEU A 109 3.21 -12.47 -13.17
N LYS A 110 3.76 -11.51 -13.91
CA LYS A 110 3.29 -10.11 -13.90
C LYS A 110 1.82 -10.03 -14.28
N ARG A 111 1.41 -10.70 -15.36
CA ARG A 111 0.00 -10.73 -15.81
C ARG A 111 -0.91 -11.31 -14.74
N ALA A 112 -0.52 -12.41 -14.10
CA ALA A 112 -1.30 -13.00 -13.02
C ALA A 112 -1.40 -12.09 -11.79
N ILE A 113 -0.31 -11.42 -11.39
CA ILE A 113 -0.32 -10.46 -10.28
C ILE A 113 -1.28 -9.30 -10.55
N LEU A 114 -1.21 -8.72 -11.76
CA LEU A 114 -2.09 -7.62 -12.18
C LEU A 114 -3.56 -8.07 -12.23
N GLN A 115 -3.85 -9.25 -12.80
CA GLN A 115 -5.21 -9.78 -12.82
C GLN A 115 -5.74 -10.04 -11.41
N ALA A 116 -4.93 -10.65 -10.54
CA ALA A 116 -5.31 -10.92 -9.16
C ALA A 116 -5.59 -9.62 -8.37
N TRP A 117 -4.89 -8.53 -8.68
CA TRP A 117 -5.16 -7.20 -8.15
C TRP A 117 -6.51 -6.67 -8.61
N GLU A 118 -6.81 -6.76 -9.90
CA GLU A 118 -8.10 -6.30 -10.46
C GLU A 118 -9.29 -7.08 -9.89
N ASP A 119 -9.11 -8.37 -9.65
CA ASP A 119 -10.17 -9.23 -9.12
C ASP A 119 -10.42 -9.03 -7.61
N ILE A 120 -9.70 -8.12 -6.93
CA ILE A 120 -9.93 -7.81 -5.52
C ILE A 120 -11.31 -7.16 -5.36
N ASN A 121 -12.17 -7.80 -4.57
CA ASN A 121 -13.50 -7.29 -4.30
C ASN A 121 -13.42 -6.00 -3.46
N PRO A 122 -14.16 -4.94 -3.81
CA PRO A 122 -14.26 -3.74 -2.97
C PRO A 122 -14.63 -4.00 -1.51
N SER A 123 -15.43 -5.03 -1.22
CA SER A 123 -15.77 -5.42 0.16
C SER A 123 -14.56 -5.85 0.97
N THR A 124 -13.56 -6.50 0.34
CA THR A 124 -12.28 -6.83 0.97
C THR A 124 -11.57 -5.56 1.44
N LEU A 125 -11.53 -4.53 0.59
CA LEU A 125 -10.90 -3.26 0.90
C LEU A 125 -11.61 -2.54 2.06
N VAL A 126 -12.94 -2.53 2.04
CA VAL A 126 -13.75 -1.95 3.12
C VAL A 126 -13.49 -2.68 4.44
N ASN A 127 -13.48 -4.01 4.44
CA ASN A 127 -13.27 -4.81 5.65
C ASN A 127 -11.86 -4.61 6.24
N LEU A 128 -10.83 -4.56 5.39
CA LEU A 128 -9.46 -4.28 5.81
C LEU A 128 -9.34 -2.89 6.44
N ALA A 129 -9.89 -1.85 5.79
CA ALA A 129 -9.90 -0.50 6.35
C ALA A 129 -10.68 -0.43 7.68
N ALA A 130 -11.81 -1.12 7.77
CA ALA A 130 -12.66 -1.16 8.97
C ALA A 130 -12.02 -1.93 10.14
N SER A 131 -11.00 -2.75 9.89
CA SER A 131 -10.28 -3.50 10.94
C SER A 131 -9.34 -2.62 11.78
N MET A 132 -8.90 -1.47 11.24
CA MET A 132 -7.85 -0.66 11.85
C MET A 132 -8.13 -0.13 13.26
N PRO A 133 -9.35 0.35 13.60
CA PRO A 133 -9.65 0.75 14.98
C PRO A 133 -9.43 -0.39 15.99
N ARG A 134 -9.73 -1.64 15.61
CA ARG A 134 -9.50 -2.81 16.46
C ARG A 134 -8.01 -3.10 16.59
N CYS A 135 -7.24 -3.03 15.52
CA CYS A 135 -5.78 -3.25 15.56
C CYS A 135 -5.09 -2.22 16.46
N LEU A 136 -5.45 -0.94 16.32
CA LEU A 136 -4.93 0.13 17.18
C LEU A 136 -5.27 -0.11 18.66
N LEU A 137 -6.49 -0.57 18.95
CA LEU A 137 -6.90 -0.91 20.32
C LEU A 137 -6.06 -2.06 20.88
N GLN A 138 -5.84 -3.12 20.10
CA GLN A 138 -5.03 -4.27 20.52
C GLN A 138 -3.57 -3.88 20.77
N VAL A 139 -2.95 -3.09 19.89
CA VAL A 139 -1.59 -2.57 20.10
C VAL A 139 -1.52 -1.72 21.37
N ALA A 140 -2.52 -0.88 21.62
CA ALA A 140 -2.59 -0.08 22.84
C ALA A 140 -2.72 -0.96 24.10
N MET A 141 -3.56 -1.99 24.07
CA MET A 141 -3.70 -2.97 25.15
C MET A 141 -2.42 -3.79 25.36
N ASN A 142 -1.68 -4.07 24.30
CA ASN A 142 -0.39 -4.73 24.33
C ASN A 142 0.78 -3.78 24.63
N HIS A 143 0.50 -2.54 25.06
CA HIS A 143 1.50 -1.53 25.41
C HIS A 143 2.52 -1.26 24.27
N GLY A 144 2.05 -1.27 23.02
CA GLY A 144 2.88 -1.11 21.83
C GLY A 144 3.50 -2.41 21.31
N GLY A 145 3.19 -3.55 21.93
CA GLY A 145 3.60 -4.87 21.45
C GLY A 145 2.88 -5.30 20.17
N ALA A 146 3.45 -6.31 19.51
CA ALA A 146 2.91 -6.91 18.31
C ALA A 146 1.51 -7.51 18.52
N ILE A 147 0.75 -7.62 17.44
CA ILE A 147 -0.57 -8.25 17.42
C ILE A 147 -0.64 -9.28 16.29
N ASP A 148 -1.55 -10.24 16.43
CA ASP A 148 -1.88 -11.18 15.35
C ASP A 148 -2.94 -10.52 14.44
N TYR A 149 -2.48 -9.86 13.38
CA TYR A 149 -3.31 -9.11 12.43
C TYR A 149 -3.45 -9.81 11.09
#